data_AF-A0A3D3DRF0-F1
#
_entry.id   AF-A0A3D3DRF0-F1
#
_cell.length_a   1.000
_cell.length_b   1.000
_cell.length_c   1.000
_cell.angle_alpha   90.00
_cell.angle_beta   90.00
_cell.angle_gamma   90.00
#
_symmetry.space_group_name_H-M   'P 1'
#
loop_
_entity.id
_entity.type
_entity.pdbx_description
1 polymer ?
#
loop_
_entity_poly.entity_id
_entity_poly.type
_entity_poly.pdbx_seq_one_letter_code
_entity_poly.pdbx_strand_id
1 'polypeptide(L)'
;STFGAAIRGGDLVCKGDVGSRTGIDQKGGTIIVGGRAGAFSGFMMQRGRMVILGDAGKNLGDSMYDGTIYVGGKIADLGVDAVEGEMTDLDRDWLTRKLALYGLESPNGAENMTKIVSGKQLWNYDNLEPTEKKLVL
;
A
#
# COMPACT_ATOMS: atom_id res chain seq x y z
N SER A 1 -7.93 13.35 3.52
CA SER A 1 -7.23 14.16 2.52
C SER A 1 -6.69 13.22 1.46
N THR A 2 -6.83 13.54 0.19
CA THR A 2 -6.35 12.72 -0.94
C THR A 2 -4.86 12.98 -1.22
N PHE A 3 -4.02 12.88 -0.18
CA PHE A 3 -2.60 13.19 -0.27
C PHE A 3 -1.91 12.19 -1.23
N GLY A 4 -1.16 12.70 -2.21
CA GLY A 4 -0.48 11.85 -3.20
C GLY A 4 -1.41 11.12 -4.19
N ALA A 5 -2.65 11.58 -4.36
CA ALA A 5 -3.56 11.01 -5.35
C ALA A 5 -2.94 10.94 -6.75
N ALA A 6 -3.03 9.78 -7.38
CA ALA A 6 -2.54 9.51 -8.74
C ALA A 6 -1.06 9.88 -9.01
N ILE A 7 -0.23 9.91 -7.96
CA ILE A 7 1.22 10.10 -8.12
C ILE A 7 1.80 8.99 -9.00
N ARG A 8 2.73 9.37 -9.88
CA ARG A 8 3.38 8.48 -10.84
C ARG A 8 4.86 8.22 -10.54
N GLY A 9 5.50 9.12 -9.79
CA GLY A 9 6.93 9.06 -9.52
C GLY A 9 7.36 10.10 -8.49
N GLY A 10 8.63 10.02 -8.08
CA GLY A 10 9.17 10.83 -6.99
C GLY A 10 8.73 10.33 -5.62
N ASP A 11 9.21 11.04 -4.59
CA ASP A 11 8.91 10.77 -3.20
C ASP A 11 8.08 11.93 -2.65
N LEU A 12 6.93 11.62 -2.05
CA LEU A 12 6.03 12.58 -1.42
C LEU A 12 5.94 12.28 0.07
N VAL A 13 6.39 13.23 0.89
CA VAL A 13 6.62 13.00 2.32
C VAL A 13 5.78 13.94 3.18
N CYS A 14 5.00 13.38 4.09
CA CYS A 14 4.35 14.08 5.19
C CYS A 14 4.96 13.59 6.50
N LYS A 15 5.54 14.46 7.33
CA LYS A 15 6.11 14.06 8.63
C LYS A 15 5.08 13.86 9.75
N GLY A 16 3.82 14.23 9.49
CA GLY A 16 2.71 14.06 10.43
C GLY A 16 1.64 13.13 9.89
N ASP A 17 0.40 13.37 10.33
CA ASP A 17 -0.76 12.60 9.95
C ASP A 17 -1.31 12.98 8.57
N VAL A 18 -1.95 12.02 7.90
CA VAL A 18 -2.74 12.24 6.68
C VAL A 18 -4.13 11.64 6.84
N GLY A 19 -5.10 12.20 6.13
CA GLY A 19 -6.49 11.73 6.18
C GLY A 19 -6.79 10.59 5.20
N SER A 20 -8.08 10.34 5.01
CA SER A 20 -8.61 9.26 4.16
C SER A 20 -8.25 9.40 2.69
N ARG A 21 -8.10 8.27 1.99
CA ARG A 21 -7.77 8.15 0.56
C ARG A 21 -6.39 8.70 0.19
N THR A 22 -5.43 8.61 1.11
CA THR A 22 -4.03 8.88 0.78
C THR A 22 -3.55 7.85 -0.24
N GLY A 23 -2.85 8.28 -1.28
CA GLY A 23 -2.36 7.40 -2.35
C GLY A 23 -3.45 6.76 -3.21
N ILE A 24 -4.67 7.33 -3.23
CA ILE A 24 -5.73 6.85 -4.12
C ILE A 24 -5.26 6.87 -5.59
N ASP A 25 -5.51 5.77 -6.31
CA ASP A 25 -5.12 5.61 -7.71
C ASP A 25 -3.60 5.80 -7.95
N GLN A 26 -2.75 5.50 -6.95
CA GLN A 26 -1.29 5.65 -7.09
C GLN A 26 -0.75 4.74 -8.21
N LYS A 27 0.08 5.31 -9.10
CA LYS A 27 0.61 4.67 -10.32
C LYS A 27 2.12 4.48 -10.30
N GLY A 28 2.77 4.89 -9.21
CA GLY A 28 4.21 4.80 -9.00
C GLY A 28 4.67 5.73 -7.88
N GLY A 29 5.98 5.94 -7.79
CA GLY A 29 6.58 6.77 -6.74
C GLY A 29 6.45 6.18 -5.32
N THR A 30 6.85 6.98 -4.33
CA THR A 30 6.81 6.64 -2.91
C THR A 30 6.00 7.69 -2.15
N ILE A 31 5.04 7.26 -1.35
CA ILE A 31 4.38 8.12 -0.36
C ILE A 31 4.88 7.73 1.03
N ILE A 32 5.38 8.68 1.82
CA ILE A 32 5.86 8.45 3.17
C ILE A 32 5.04 9.31 4.13
N VAL A 33 4.47 8.68 5.15
CA VAL A 33 3.64 9.29 6.19
C VAL A 33 4.31 9.01 7.53
N GLY A 34 4.75 10.07 8.21
CA GLY A 34 5.42 9.98 9.51
C GLY A 34 4.49 9.69 10.69
N GLY A 35 3.19 9.97 10.52
CA GLY A 35 2.14 9.63 11.49
C GLY A 35 1.17 8.58 10.95
N ARG A 36 -0.11 8.76 11.28
CA ARG A 36 -1.19 7.84 10.87
C ARG A 36 -1.80 8.20 9.51
N ALA A 37 -2.43 7.21 8.87
CA ALA A 37 -3.20 7.40 7.64
C ALA A 37 -4.67 7.03 7.84
N GLY A 38 -5.57 7.82 7.25
CA GLY A 38 -7.02 7.59 7.33
C GLY A 38 -7.52 6.40 6.50
N ALA A 39 -8.83 6.18 6.53
CA ALA A 39 -9.48 5.07 5.81
C ALA A 39 -9.27 5.14 4.29
N PHE A 40 -9.35 3.99 3.62
CA PHE A 40 -9.17 3.85 2.16
C PHE A 40 -7.82 4.34 1.64
N SER A 41 -6.78 4.34 2.47
CA SER A 41 -5.44 4.66 1.99
C SER A 41 -4.95 3.54 1.07
N GLY A 42 -4.34 3.88 -0.07
CA GLY A 42 -3.99 2.94 -1.12
C GLY A 42 -5.17 2.43 -1.96
N PHE A 43 -6.36 3.06 -1.87
CA PHE A 43 -7.51 2.64 -2.68
C PHE A 43 -7.20 2.70 -4.18
N MET A 44 -7.47 1.63 -4.91
CA MET A 44 -7.17 1.49 -6.34
C MET A 44 -5.68 1.69 -6.68
N MET A 45 -4.76 1.39 -5.76
CA MET A 45 -3.32 1.47 -6.01
C MET A 45 -2.93 0.51 -7.15
N GLN A 46 -2.27 1.05 -8.17
CA GLN A 46 -1.89 0.31 -9.38
C GLN A 46 -0.40 -0.04 -9.43
N ARG A 47 0.44 0.72 -8.70
CA ARG A 47 1.89 0.52 -8.57
C ARG A 47 2.44 1.47 -7.51
N GLY A 48 3.64 1.22 -7.01
CA GLY A 48 4.41 2.15 -6.20
C GLY A 48 4.60 1.64 -4.78
N ARG A 49 5.03 2.53 -3.88
CA ARG A 49 5.19 2.22 -2.47
C ARG A 49 4.51 3.26 -1.58
N MET A 50 3.90 2.81 -0.50
CA MET A 50 3.45 3.65 0.60
C MET A 50 4.12 3.19 1.89
N VAL A 51 4.59 4.12 2.71
CA VAL A 51 5.17 3.86 4.04
C VAL A 51 4.42 4.68 5.06
N ILE A 52 3.73 4.03 5.99
CA ILE A 52 2.94 4.65 7.06
C ILE A 52 3.61 4.27 8.38
N LEU A 53 4.24 5.24 9.06
CA LEU A 53 4.95 5.00 10.31
C LEU A 53 4.01 4.91 11.53
N GLY A 54 2.75 5.31 11.40
CA GLY A 54 1.73 5.16 12.43
C GLY A 54 0.66 4.14 12.06
N ASP A 55 -0.54 4.34 12.61
CA ASP A 55 -1.70 3.48 12.36
C ASP A 55 -2.32 3.71 10.98
N ALA A 56 -2.93 2.66 10.43
CA ALA A 56 -3.72 2.71 9.20
C ALA A 56 -5.21 2.51 9.50
N GLY A 57 -6.04 3.40 8.95
CA GLY A 57 -7.49 3.31 9.04
C GLY A 57 -8.10 2.15 8.24
N LYS A 58 -9.44 2.07 8.29
CA LYS A 58 -10.23 1.01 7.65
C LYS A 58 -10.03 0.90 6.13
N ASN A 59 -10.24 -0.27 5.57
CA ASN A 59 -10.17 -0.57 4.14
C ASN A 59 -8.81 -0.20 3.53
N LEU A 60 -7.72 -0.52 4.23
CA LEU A 60 -6.37 -0.26 3.72
C LEU A 60 -6.12 -1.09 2.45
N GLY A 61 -5.63 -0.45 1.39
CA GLY A 61 -5.31 -1.12 0.11
C GLY A 61 -6.53 -1.62 -0.65
N ASP A 62 -7.74 -1.11 -0.35
CA ASP A 62 -8.96 -1.59 -0.99
C ASP A 62 -8.89 -1.49 -2.53
N SER A 63 -9.24 -2.57 -3.20
CA SER A 63 -9.17 -2.71 -4.66
C SER A 63 -7.77 -2.43 -5.24
N MET A 64 -6.69 -2.74 -4.50
CA MET A 64 -5.33 -2.57 -5.02
C MET A 64 -4.99 -3.62 -6.09
N TYR A 65 -4.47 -3.16 -7.23
CA TYR A 65 -4.03 -4.00 -8.34
C TYR A 65 -2.60 -4.49 -8.14
N ASP A 66 -1.71 -3.61 -7.69
CA ASP A 66 -0.29 -3.89 -7.45
C ASP A 66 0.32 -2.79 -6.56
N GLY A 67 1.55 -2.97 -6.12
CA GLY A 67 2.27 -2.07 -5.22
C GLY A 67 2.50 -2.66 -3.83
N THR A 68 3.06 -1.84 -2.95
CA THR A 68 3.38 -2.27 -1.58
C THR A 68 3.09 -1.17 -0.59
N ILE A 69 2.43 -1.51 0.51
CA ILE A 69 2.16 -0.61 1.62
C ILE A 69 2.85 -1.18 2.86
N TYR A 70 3.71 -0.42 3.51
CA TYR A 70 4.32 -0.79 4.79
C TYR A 70 3.66 0.01 5.91
N VAL A 71 3.29 -0.65 7.00
CA VAL A 71 2.63 -0.04 8.16
C VAL A 71 3.42 -0.37 9.42
N GLY A 72 3.80 0.67 10.18
CA GLY A 72 4.53 0.52 11.44
C GLY A 72 3.65 0.50 12.69
N GLY A 73 2.39 0.92 12.58
CA GLY A 73 1.38 0.86 13.63
C GLY A 73 0.34 -0.25 13.40
N LYS A 74 -0.84 -0.06 13.98
CA LYS A 74 -1.96 -0.99 13.84
C LYS A 74 -2.72 -0.73 12.54
N ILE A 75 -3.13 -1.81 11.87
CA ILE A 75 -4.06 -1.77 10.74
C ILE A 75 -5.45 -2.07 11.27
N ALA A 76 -6.42 -1.18 11.01
CA ALA A 76 -7.80 -1.40 11.46
C ALA A 76 -8.45 -2.60 10.76
N ASP A 77 -8.39 -2.63 9.43
CA ASP A 77 -8.80 -3.73 8.56
C ASP A 77 -8.26 -3.52 7.14
N LEU A 78 -8.18 -4.61 6.38
CA LEU A 78 -7.76 -4.60 4.97
C LEU A 78 -8.98 -4.49 4.07
N GLY A 79 -8.82 -3.78 2.95
CA GLY A 79 -9.81 -3.73 1.89
C GLY A 79 -9.78 -4.98 1.01
N VAL A 80 -10.67 -5.02 0.01
CA VAL A 80 -10.71 -6.12 -0.96
C VAL A 80 -9.37 -6.21 -1.66
N ASP A 81 -8.87 -7.42 -1.84
CA ASP A 81 -7.58 -7.77 -2.46
C ASP A 81 -6.31 -7.32 -1.73
N ALA A 82 -6.40 -6.58 -0.64
CA ALA A 82 -5.24 -6.33 0.19
C ALA A 82 -4.96 -7.54 1.08
N VAL A 83 -3.74 -8.06 1.05
CA VAL A 83 -3.29 -9.17 1.88
C VAL A 83 -1.96 -8.84 2.53
N GLU A 84 -1.68 -9.45 3.69
CA GLU A 84 -0.35 -9.42 4.27
C GLU A 84 0.64 -10.16 3.37
N GLY A 85 1.79 -9.55 3.14
CA GLY A 85 2.90 -10.12 2.37
C GLY A 85 4.11 -10.39 3.24
N GLU A 86 4.98 -11.27 2.78
CA GLU A 86 6.23 -11.58 3.48
C GLU A 86 7.20 -10.39 3.48
N MET A 87 7.73 -10.08 4.67
CA MET A 87 8.74 -9.06 4.88
C MET A 87 10.15 -9.60 4.65
N THR A 88 10.78 -9.20 3.55
CA THR A 88 12.11 -9.68 3.13
C THR A 88 13.25 -8.77 3.60
N ASP A 89 14.50 -9.24 3.53
CA ASP A 89 15.67 -8.39 3.79
C ASP A 89 15.75 -7.20 2.84
N LEU A 90 15.37 -7.38 1.57
CA LEU A 90 15.34 -6.29 0.59
C LEU A 90 14.33 -5.21 0.97
N ASP A 91 13.18 -5.59 1.56
CA ASP A 91 12.20 -4.64 2.07
C ASP A 91 12.77 -3.84 3.24
N ARG A 92 13.39 -4.53 4.21
CA ARG A 92 14.02 -3.92 5.40
C ARG A 92 15.12 -2.93 5.02
N ASP A 93 16.03 -3.34 4.15
CA ASP A 93 17.14 -2.51 3.67
C ASP A 93 16.67 -1.31 2.85
N TRP A 94 15.60 -1.49 2.06
CA TRP A 94 15.02 -0.40 1.29
C TRP A 94 14.33 0.60 2.22
N LEU A 95 13.51 0.15 3.18
CA LEU A 95 12.83 1.01 4.16
C LEU A 95 13.82 1.86 4.93
N THR A 96 14.83 1.23 5.55
CA THR A 96 15.84 1.92 6.36
C THR A 96 16.54 3.01 5.56
N ARG A 97 17.04 2.68 4.35
CA ARG A 97 17.72 3.67 3.50
C ARG A 97 16.77 4.78 3.04
N LYS A 98 15.54 4.44 2.64
CA LYS A 98 14.59 5.40 2.09
C LYS A 98 14.11 6.38 3.16
N LEU A 99 13.82 5.91 4.37
CA LEU A 99 13.39 6.76 5.49
C LEU A 99 14.51 7.69 5.97
N ALA A 100 15.75 7.20 6.01
CA ALA A 100 16.92 7.99 6.40
C ALA A 100 17.11 9.25 5.53
N LEU A 101 16.78 9.19 4.23
CA LEU A 101 16.83 10.37 3.33
C LEU A 101 15.96 11.54 3.80
N TYR A 102 14.95 11.28 4.62
CA TYR A 102 13.98 12.27 5.10
C TYR A 102 14.10 12.55 6.61
N GLY A 103 15.11 11.97 7.27
CA GLY A 103 15.29 12.03 8.72
C GLY A 103 14.13 11.34 9.46
N LEU A 104 13.69 10.19 8.94
CA LEU A 104 12.65 9.34 9.51
C LEU A 104 13.23 7.94 9.74
N GLU A 105 12.58 7.17 10.61
CA GLU A 105 12.95 5.79 10.95
C GLU A 105 11.70 4.95 11.15
N SER A 106 11.79 3.64 10.91
CA SER A 106 10.69 2.71 11.17
C SER A 106 10.42 2.62 12.67
N PRO A 107 9.17 2.71 13.14
CA PRO A 107 8.87 2.52 14.55
C PRO A 107 9.24 1.10 14.97
N ASN A 108 10.03 0.96 16.03
CA ASN A 108 10.48 -0.33 16.55
C ASN A 108 11.28 -1.18 15.54
N GLY A 109 11.87 -0.61 14.49
CA GLY A 109 12.66 -1.34 13.50
C GLY A 109 11.87 -1.78 12.26
N ALA A 110 12.55 -1.87 11.12
CA ALA A 110 11.92 -2.17 9.83
C ALA A 110 11.37 -3.60 9.78
N GLU A 111 11.98 -4.53 10.51
CA GLU A 111 11.55 -5.92 10.68
C GLU A 111 10.17 -6.06 11.33
N ASN A 112 9.74 -5.06 12.10
CA ASN A 112 8.46 -5.06 12.81
C ASN A 112 7.35 -4.33 12.04
N MET A 113 7.62 -3.86 10.81
CA MET A 113 6.58 -3.30 9.96
C MET A 113 5.78 -4.40 9.26
N THR A 114 4.46 -4.20 9.18
CA THR A 114 3.58 -5.06 8.38
C THR A 114 3.61 -4.63 6.93
N LYS A 115 3.84 -5.58 6.03
CA LYS A 115 3.81 -5.36 4.58
C LYS A 115 2.48 -5.84 4.01
N ILE A 116 1.82 -4.97 3.24
CA ILE A 116 0.58 -5.26 2.53
C ILE A 116 0.84 -5.19 1.03
N VAL A 117 0.30 -6.16 0.31
CA VAL A 117 0.41 -6.32 -1.14
C VAL A 117 -0.94 -6.72 -1.74
N SER A 118 -1.05 -6.70 -3.07
CA SER A 118 -2.23 -7.21 -3.76
C SER A 118 -2.26 -8.73 -3.73
N GLY A 119 -3.41 -9.29 -3.36
CA GLY A 119 -3.77 -10.71 -3.46
C GLY A 119 -4.18 -11.13 -4.87
N LYS A 120 -4.24 -10.18 -5.82
CA LYS A 120 -4.45 -10.39 -7.26
C LYS A 120 -5.70 -11.23 -7.59
N GLN A 121 -6.83 -10.97 -6.93
CA GLN A 121 -8.10 -11.67 -7.22
C GLN A 121 -8.99 -10.88 -8.20
N LEU A 122 -8.97 -9.54 -8.13
CA LEU A 122 -9.86 -8.64 -8.84
C LEU A 122 -9.52 -8.46 -10.32
N TRP A 123 -8.30 -8.77 -10.75
CA TRP A 123 -7.87 -8.67 -12.15
C TRP A 123 -7.41 -10.01 -12.72
N ASN A 124 -8.17 -11.07 -12.45
CA ASN A 124 -8.08 -12.23 -13.34
C ASN A 124 -8.75 -11.86 -14.66
N TYR A 125 -7.96 -11.69 -15.73
CA TYR A 125 -8.49 -11.98 -17.05
C TYR A 125 -9.02 -13.41 -16.94
N ASP A 126 -10.32 -13.57 -17.15
CA ASP A 126 -10.88 -14.90 -17.31
C ASP A 126 -10.10 -15.52 -18.47
N ASN A 127 -9.22 -16.50 -18.16
CA ASN A 127 -8.42 -17.17 -19.18
C ASN A 127 -9.31 -17.95 -20.15
N LEU A 128 -10.60 -18.05 -19.85
CA LEU A 128 -11.63 -18.64 -20.68
C LEU A 128 -12.21 -17.58 -21.62
N GLU A 129 -12.03 -17.82 -22.91
CA GLU A 129 -12.76 -17.10 -23.95
C GLU A 129 -14.27 -17.23 -23.69
N PRO A 130 -15.11 -16.24 -24.06
CA PRO A 130 -16.57 -16.31 -23.86
C PRO A 130 -17.21 -17.59 -24.41
N THR A 131 -16.58 -18.24 -25.38
CA THR A 131 -16.98 -19.54 -25.95
C THR A 131 -16.73 -20.74 -25.03
N GLU A 132 -15.75 -20.67 -24.14
CA GLU A 132 -15.35 -21.74 -23.22
C GLU A 132 -16.22 -21.77 -21.95
N LYS A 133 -17.00 -20.72 -21.69
CA LYS A 133 -17.91 -20.62 -20.54
C LYS A 133 -19.21 -21.43 -20.68
N LYS A 134 -19.46 -22.06 -21.83
CA LYS A 134 -20.78 -22.65 -22.16
C LYS A 134 -21.05 -24.08 -21.65
N LEU A 135 -20.20 -24.63 -20.79
CA LEU A 135 -20.34 -26.02 -20.31
C LEU A 135 -20.10 -26.14 -18.80
N VAL A 136 -20.76 -25.31 -17.99
CA VAL A 136 -21.04 -25.66 -16.60
C VAL A 136 -22.48 -25.26 -16.30
N LEU A 137 -23.38 -26.24 -16.41
CA LEU A 137 -24.76 -26.20 -15.93
C LEU A 137 -24.81 -26.91 -14.58
#